data_AF-A0A8H7DH28-F1
#
_entry.id   AF-A0A8H7DH28-F1
#
_cell.length_a   1.000
_cell.length_b   1.000
_cell.length_c   1.000
_cell.angle_alpha   90.00
_cell.angle_beta   90.00
_cell.angle_gamma   90.00
#
_symmetry.space_group_name_H-M   'P 1'
#
loop_
_entity.id
_entity.type
_entity.pdbx_description
1 polymer ?
#
loop_
_entity_poly.entity_id
_entity_poly.type
_entity_poly.pdbx_seq_one_letter_code
_entity_poly.pdbx_strand_id
1 'polypeptide(L)'
;MNALWDATRLHNYGSPRCVQMDGETKDIGHFKRWFERKLISAATKDEEVASALWHVRHLFASERVFLAPTVLWKVLSTRSLFQ
;
A
#
# COMPACT_ATOMS: atom_id res chain seq x y z
N MET A 1 14.20 -11.12 -20.05
CA MET A 1 14.19 -9.91 -19.19
C MET A 1 12.85 -9.24 -19.39
N ASN A 2 11.98 -9.29 -18.38
CA ASN A 2 10.66 -8.66 -18.46
C ASN A 2 10.85 -7.20 -18.07
N ALA A 3 11.11 -6.35 -19.06
CA ALA A 3 11.49 -4.95 -18.86
C ALA A 3 10.57 -4.20 -17.87
N LEU A 4 9.28 -4.52 -17.88
CA LEU A 4 8.31 -3.92 -16.96
C LEU A 4 8.46 -4.42 -15.51
N TRP A 5 8.71 -5.71 -15.32
CA TRP A 5 8.96 -6.30 -14.00
C TRP A 5 10.25 -5.78 -13.39
N ASP A 6 11.30 -5.68 -14.21
CA ASP A 6 12.60 -5.14 -13.78
C ASP A 6 12.49 -3.65 -13.45
N ALA A 7 11.75 -2.86 -14.23
CA ALA A 7 11.48 -1.45 -13.96
C ALA A 7 10.69 -1.25 -12.66
N THR A 8 9.63 -2.04 -12.45
CA THR A 8 8.80 -1.95 -11.24
C THR A 8 9.56 -2.40 -9.99
N ARG A 9 10.42 -3.41 -10.13
CA ARG A 9 11.32 -3.88 -9.06
C ARG A 9 12.38 -2.82 -8.73
N LEU A 10 13.02 -2.22 -9.73
CA LEU A 10 13.99 -1.13 -9.53
C LEU A 10 13.35 0.10 -8.90
N HIS A 11 12.14 0.48 -9.36
CA HIS A 11 11.44 1.66 -8.89
C HIS A 11 11.03 1.55 -7.41
N ASN A 12 10.65 0.36 -6.95
CA ASN A 12 10.12 0.19 -5.60
C ASN A 12 11.18 -0.28 -4.57
N TYR A 13 12.08 -1.22 -4.90
CA TYR A 13 12.92 -1.89 -3.87
C TYR A 13 14.25 -2.50 -4.37
N GLY A 14 14.64 -2.29 -5.63
CA GLY A 14 15.55 -3.24 -6.31
C GLY A 14 17.03 -2.88 -6.37
N SER A 15 17.44 -1.68 -5.97
CA SER A 15 18.86 -1.31 -6.00
C SER A 15 19.51 -1.60 -4.64
N PRO A 16 20.59 -2.40 -4.55
CA PRO A 16 21.39 -2.53 -3.33
C PRO A 16 22.04 -1.21 -2.89
N ARG A 17 21.96 -0.16 -3.72
CA ARG A 17 22.34 1.23 -3.42
C ARG A 17 21.14 2.17 -3.33
N CYS A 18 19.92 1.65 -3.18
CA CYS A 18 18.74 2.49 -2.99
C CYS A 18 18.90 3.22 -1.64
N VAL A 19 19.36 4.48 -1.74
CA VAL A 19 19.38 5.41 -0.62
C VAL A 19 17.94 5.80 -0.40
N GLN A 20 17.48 5.68 0.85
CA GLN A 20 16.14 6.09 1.24
C GLN A 20 15.93 7.56 0.83
N MET A 21 14.72 7.95 0.42
CA MET A 21 14.45 9.37 0.14
C MET A 21 14.71 10.20 1.41
N ASP A 22 15.16 11.45 1.28
CA ASP A 22 15.40 12.32 2.43
C ASP A 22 14.16 12.38 3.34
N GLY A 23 14.29 11.88 4.58
CA GLY A 23 13.20 11.75 5.55
C GLY A 23 12.56 10.36 5.68
N GLU A 24 12.85 9.43 4.76
CA GLU A 24 12.55 8.01 4.93
C GLU A 24 13.68 7.34 5.73
N THR A 25 13.42 6.99 6.98
CA THR A 25 14.25 6.05 7.73
C THR A 25 13.47 4.75 7.95
N LYS A 26 14.15 3.67 8.36
CA LYS A 26 13.42 2.47 8.84
C LYS A 26 12.52 2.80 10.06
N ASP A 27 12.86 3.86 10.79
CA ASP A 27 12.19 4.32 12.00
C ASP A 27 10.96 5.19 11.70
N ILE A 28 10.99 5.95 10.59
CA ILE A 28 9.92 6.86 10.17
C ILE A 28 9.03 6.19 9.11
N GLY A 29 7.72 6.40 9.19
CA GLY A 29 6.75 5.81 8.24
C GLY A 29 6.35 4.36 8.55
N HIS A 30 6.70 3.83 9.72
CA HIS A 30 6.28 2.50 10.18
C HIS A 30 4.74 2.36 10.16
N PHE A 31 4.02 3.43 10.54
CA PHE A 31 2.55 3.45 10.52
C PHE A 31 2.00 3.38 9.09
N LYS A 32 2.52 4.19 8.16
CA LYS A 32 2.09 4.17 6.75
C LYS A 32 2.30 2.77 6.15
N ARG A 33 3.48 2.19 6.32
CA ARG A 33 3.80 0.83 5.83
C ARG A 33 2.92 -0.23 6.50
N TRP A 34 2.67 -0.12 7.81
CA TRP A 34 1.74 -1.01 8.53
C TRP A 34 0.32 -0.92 7.98
N PHE A 35 -0.16 0.30 7.76
CA PHE A 35 -1.49 0.56 7.22
C PHE A 35 -1.63 0.04 5.79
N GLU A 36 -0.63 0.27 4.92
CA GLU A 36 -0.60 -0.28 3.56
C GLU A 36 -0.64 -1.82 3.55
N ARG A 37 0.14 -2.48 4.43
CA ARG A 37 0.09 -3.95 4.57
C ARG A 37 -1.29 -4.44 4.99
N LYS A 38 -1.95 -3.72 5.91
CA LYS A 38 -3.34 -3.99 6.33
C LYS A 38 -4.32 -3.77 5.19
N LEU A 39 -4.20 -2.66 4.46
CA LEU A 39 -5.06 -2.28 3.34
C LEU A 39 -5.02 -3.32 2.22
N ILE A 40 -3.81 -3.75 1.81
CA ILE A 40 -3.65 -4.81 0.81
C ILE A 40 -4.27 -6.11 1.31
N SER A 41 -4.06 -6.46 2.58
CA SER A 41 -4.66 -7.67 3.16
C SER A 41 -6.19 -7.60 3.20
N ALA A 42 -6.76 -6.44 3.49
CA ALA A 42 -8.20 -6.21 3.52
C ALA A 42 -8.82 -6.27 2.11
N ALA A 43 -8.14 -5.69 1.12
CA ALA A 43 -8.57 -5.73 -0.28
C ALA A 43 -8.65 -7.17 -0.85
N THR A 44 -7.87 -8.13 -0.31
CA THR A 44 -7.99 -9.55 -0.74
C THR A 44 -9.24 -10.26 -0.21
N LYS A 45 -9.93 -9.67 0.78
CA LYS A 45 -11.04 -10.31 1.51
C LYS A 45 -12.35 -9.54 1.43
N ASP A 46 -12.30 -8.25 1.12
CA ASP A 46 -13.45 -7.35 1.13
C ASP A 46 -13.53 -6.54 -0.17
N GLU A 47 -14.65 -6.67 -0.86
CA GLU A 47 -14.89 -6.07 -2.18
C GLU A 47 -14.96 -4.53 -2.12
N GLU A 48 -15.49 -3.95 -1.04
CA GLU A 48 -15.55 -2.49 -0.87
C GLU A 48 -14.13 -1.91 -0.76
N VAL A 49 -13.28 -2.57 0.03
CA VAL A 49 -11.87 -2.16 0.18
C VAL A 49 -11.10 -2.37 -1.12
N ALA A 50 -11.34 -3.48 -1.84
CA ALA A 50 -10.72 -3.75 -3.14
C ALA A 50 -11.10 -2.69 -4.19
N SER A 51 -12.39 -2.34 -4.25
CA SER A 51 -12.91 -1.30 -5.12
C SER A 51 -12.29 0.05 -4.79
N ALA A 52 -12.28 0.45 -3.51
CA ALA A 52 -11.64 1.70 -3.08
C ALA A 52 -10.16 1.77 -3.50
N LEU A 53 -9.41 0.68 -3.29
CA LEU A 53 -8.00 0.61 -3.68
C LEU A 53 -7.82 0.72 -5.20
N TRP A 54 -8.67 0.06 -5.98
CA TRP A 54 -8.63 0.12 -7.44
C TRP A 54 -8.88 1.55 -7.95
N HIS A 55 -9.91 2.24 -7.44
CA HIS A 55 -10.24 3.61 -7.83
C HIS A 55 -9.10 4.59 -7.51
N VAL A 56 -8.51 4.46 -6.32
CA VAL A 56 -7.38 5.30 -5.93
C VAL A 56 -6.16 5.04 -6.82
N ARG A 57 -5.84 3.77 -7.12
CA ARG A 57 -4.70 3.40 -7.97
C ARG A 57 -4.84 3.87 -9.42
N HIS A 58 -6.07 4.01 -9.91
CA HIS A 58 -6.38 4.52 -11.25
C HIS A 58 -6.72 6.01 -11.26
N LEU A 59 -6.48 6.73 -10.15
CA LEU A 59 -6.70 8.18 -10.04
C LEU A 59 -8.18 8.60 -10.24
N PHE A 60 -9.12 7.68 -10.07
CA PHE A 60 -10.55 7.98 -10.07
C PHE A 60 -11.06 8.48 -8.71
N ALA A 61 -10.28 8.29 -7.65
CA ALA A 61 -10.61 8.76 -6.31
C ALA A 61 -9.35 9.20 -5.55
N SER A 62 -9.55 10.04 -4.53
CA SER A 62 -8.49 10.44 -3.59
C SER A 62 -8.25 9.35 -2.54
N GLU A 63 -7.01 9.24 -2.04
CA GLU A 63 -6.65 8.37 -0.91
C GLU A 63 -7.50 8.61 0.36
N ARG A 64 -8.18 9.77 0.46
CA ARG A 64 -9.13 10.06 1.55
C ARG A 64 -10.27 9.04 1.65
N VAL A 65 -10.58 8.30 0.57
CA VAL A 65 -11.59 7.22 0.60
C VAL A 65 -11.19 6.12 1.59
N PHE A 66 -9.89 5.89 1.85
CA PHE A 66 -9.45 4.92 2.86
C PHE A 66 -9.78 5.35 4.30
N LEU A 67 -10.11 6.63 4.51
CA LEU A 67 -10.54 7.17 5.80
C LEU A 67 -12.06 7.14 5.98
N ALA A 68 -12.83 6.71 4.97
CA ALA A 68 -14.26 6.49 5.11
C ALA A 68 -14.50 5.48 6.25
N PRO A 69 -15.47 5.71 7.15
CA PRO A 69 -15.60 4.90 8.37
C PRO A 69 -15.71 3.39 8.11
N THR A 70 -16.44 2.98 7.07
CA THR A 70 -16.62 1.58 6.69
C THR A 70 -15.31 0.95 6.21
N VAL A 71 -14.63 1.60 5.26
CA VAL A 71 -13.35 1.16 4.69
C VAL A 71 -12.28 1.13 5.78
N LEU A 72 -12.17 2.19 6.58
CA LEU A 72 -11.17 2.31 7.62
C LEU A 72 -11.35 1.21 8.68
N TRP A 73 -12.58 0.95 9.13
CA TRP A 73 -12.86 -0.12 10.08
C TRP A 73 -12.45 -1.50 9.56
N LYS A 74 -12.78 -1.79 8.29
CA LYS A 74 -12.41 -3.06 7.63
C LYS A 74 -10.90 -3.23 7.52
N VAL A 75 -10.17 -2.16 7.21
CA VAL A 75 -8.70 -2.17 7.13
C VAL A 75 -8.09 -2.42 8.51
N LEU A 76 -8.56 -1.72 9.55
CA LEU A 76 -8.01 -1.84 10.91
C LEU A 76 -8.26 -3.23 11.51
N SER A 77 -9.47 -3.77 11.33
CA SER A 77 -9.90 -5.07 11.85
C SER A 77 -9.27 -6.27 11.10
N THR A 78 -8.79 -6.08 9.87
CA THR A 78 -8.22 -7.17 9.08
C THR A 78 -6.89 -7.65 9.65
N ARG A 79 -6.69 -8.96 9.80
CA ARG A 79 -5.36 -9.54 10.08
C ARG A 79 -4.46 -9.44 8.85
N SER A 80 -3.27 -8.86 9.01
CA SER A 80 -2.31 -8.70 7.91
C SER A 80 -1.78 -10.05 7.43
N LEU A 81 -1.62 -10.18 6.11
CA LEU A 81 -0.98 -11.31 5.43
C LEU A 81 0.55 -11.21 5.46
N PHE A 82 1.07 -10.02 5.75
CA PHE A 82 2.50 -9.73 5.78
C PHE A 82 2.95 -9.65 7.24
N GLN A 83 3.93 -10.48 7.61
CA GLN A 83 4.58 -10.45 8.94
C GLN A 83 5.54 -9.28 9.06
#